data_AF-A0A3D0XYH1-F1
#
_entry.id   AF-A0A3D0XYH1-F1
#
_cell.length_a   1.000
_cell.length_b   1.000
_cell.length_c   1.000
_cell.angle_alpha   90.00
_cell.angle_beta   90.00
_cell.angle_gamma   90.00
#
_symmetry.space_group_name_H-M   'P 1'
#
loop_
_entity.id
_entity.type
_entity.pdbx_description
1 polymer ?
#
loop_
_entity_poly.entity_id
_entity_poly.type
_entity_poly.pdbx_seq_one_letter_code
_entity_poly.pdbx_strand_id
1 'polypeptide(L)'
;MQKLELAQNKLIQYNQEEVLSVLNSLDGNEKEELIEQILKIDFEEITKLYENVKSKEQSQKCEIQPIDYIDKDKLSSSEKEELENIGLNIIKQNKYAVVTMAG
;
A
#
# COMPACT_ATOMS: atom_id res chain seq x y z
N MET A 1 -21.83 3.32 -22.06
CA MET A 1 -22.74 2.35 -21.39
C MET A 1 -22.00 1.26 -20.60
N GLN A 2 -20.76 0.85 -20.92
CA GLN A 2 -20.09 -0.26 -20.21
C GLN A 2 -19.55 0.06 -18.79
N LYS A 3 -19.02 1.27 -18.52
CA LYS A 3 -18.41 1.59 -17.22
C LYS A 3 -19.43 1.74 -16.07
N LEU A 4 -20.57 2.38 -16.34
CA LEU A 4 -21.60 2.63 -15.31
C LEU A 4 -22.19 1.31 -14.80
N GLU A 5 -22.55 0.40 -15.69
CA GLU A 5 -23.10 -0.92 -15.33
C GLU A 5 -22.09 -1.74 -14.52
N LEU A 6 -20.81 -1.73 -14.92
CA LEU A 6 -19.73 -2.39 -14.17
C LEU A 6 -19.58 -1.81 -12.75
N ALA A 7 -19.63 -0.48 -12.60
CA ALA A 7 -19.57 0.17 -11.31
C ALA A 7 -20.79 -0.19 -10.44
N GLN A 8 -22.00 -0.16 -11.01
CA GLN A 8 -23.23 -0.54 -10.30
C GLN A 8 -23.20 -2.00 -9.85
N ASN A 9 -22.81 -2.93 -10.73
CA ASN A 9 -22.69 -4.34 -10.41
C ASN A 9 -21.66 -4.59 -9.31
N LYS A 10 -20.52 -3.87 -9.34
CA LYS A 10 -19.51 -3.95 -8.28
C LYS A 10 -20.06 -3.46 -6.95
N LEU A 11 -20.77 -2.33 -6.91
CA LEU A 11 -21.39 -1.85 -5.68
C LEU A 11 -22.42 -2.86 -5.12
N ILE A 12 -23.25 -3.46 -5.98
CA ILE A 12 -24.23 -4.48 -5.57
C ILE A 12 -23.53 -5.73 -5.00
N GLN A 13 -22.49 -6.22 -5.68
CA GLN A 13 -21.73 -7.40 -5.27
C GLN A 13 -21.13 -7.26 -3.86
N TYR A 14 -20.72 -6.05 -3.48
CA TYR A 14 -20.12 -5.75 -2.17
C TYR A 14 -21.07 -5.02 -1.22
N ASN A 15 -22.39 -5.10 -1.46
CA ASN A 15 -23.45 -4.56 -0.60
C ASN A 15 -23.32 -3.05 -0.30
N GLN A 16 -22.82 -2.26 -1.25
CA GLN A 16 -22.63 -0.81 -1.13
C GLN A 16 -23.85 -0.04 -1.67
N GLU A 17 -25.03 -0.27 -1.07
CA GLU A 17 -26.31 0.30 -1.54
C GLU A 17 -26.37 1.83 -1.39
N GLU A 18 -25.76 2.40 -0.35
CA GLU A 18 -25.73 3.84 -0.13
C GLU A 18 -24.94 4.57 -1.24
N VAL A 19 -23.77 4.03 -1.60
CA VAL A 19 -22.94 4.57 -2.68
C VAL A 19 -23.64 4.42 -4.03
N LEU A 20 -24.38 3.32 -4.23
CA LEU A 20 -25.17 3.10 -5.44
C LEU A 20 -26.28 4.15 -5.57
N SER A 21 -26.95 4.49 -4.47
CA SER A 21 -27.97 5.54 -4.42
C SER A 21 -27.37 6.90 -4.81
N VAL A 22 -26.22 7.25 -4.24
CA VAL A 22 -25.48 8.48 -4.58
C VAL A 22 -25.11 8.51 -6.06
N LEU A 23 -24.51 7.43 -6.58
CA LEU A 23 -24.13 7.32 -8.00
C LEU A 23 -25.31 7.52 -8.95
N ASN A 24 -26.49 7.00 -8.59
CA ASN A 24 -27.70 7.15 -9.39
C ASN A 24 -28.26 8.58 -9.35
N SER A 25 -28.00 9.34 -8.28
CA SER A 25 -28.43 10.73 -8.11
C SER A 25 -27.51 11.77 -8.76
N LEU A 26 -26.26 11.39 -9.08
CA LEU A 26 -25.27 12.28 -9.71
C LEU A 26 -25.40 12.29 -11.23
N ASP A 27 -25.01 13.40 -11.85
CA ASP A 27 -24.96 13.59 -13.30
C ASP A 27 -23.65 14.29 -13.73
N GLY A 28 -23.35 14.24 -15.03
CA GLY A 28 -22.17 14.91 -15.59
C GLY A 28 -20.85 14.40 -15.00
N ASN A 29 -19.89 15.32 -14.82
CA ASN A 29 -18.51 14.98 -14.46
C ASN A 29 -18.38 14.29 -13.09
N GLU A 30 -19.18 14.69 -12.10
CA GLU A 30 -19.13 14.10 -10.75
C GLU A 30 -19.52 12.62 -10.79
N LYS A 31 -20.49 12.26 -11.64
CA LYS A 31 -20.88 10.86 -11.87
C LYS A 31 -19.73 10.07 -12.51
N GLU A 32 -19.06 10.66 -13.50
CA GLU A 32 -17.93 10.01 -14.18
C GLU A 32 -16.75 9.79 -13.25
N GLU A 33 -16.38 10.80 -12.44
CA GLU A 33 -15.30 10.69 -11.45
C GLU A 33 -15.59 9.60 -10.41
N LEU A 34 -16.82 9.53 -9.91
CA LEU A 34 -17.21 8.49 -8.96
C LEU A 34 -17.14 7.08 -9.58
N ILE A 35 -17.60 6.93 -10.83
CA ILE A 35 -17.48 5.65 -11.57
C ILE A 35 -16.01 5.24 -11.67
N GLU A 36 -15.10 6.16 -12.00
CA GLU A 36 -13.68 5.85 -12.11
C GLU A 36 -13.05 5.45 -10.78
N GLN A 37 -13.44 6.11 -9.69
CA GLN A 37 -13.02 5.73 -8.33
C GLN A 37 -13.48 4.32 -7.97
N ILE A 38 -14.77 4.01 -8.18
CA ILE A 38 -15.34 2.68 -7.90
C ILE A 38 -14.61 1.59 -8.69
N LEU A 39 -14.31 1.84 -9.96
CA LEU A 39 -13.63 0.87 -10.80
C LEU A 39 -12.16 0.69 -10.42
N LYS A 40 -11.47 1.74 -9.94
CA LYS A 40 -10.06 1.71 -9.54
C LYS A 40 -9.80 0.96 -8.23
N ILE A 41 -10.70 1.08 -7.26
CA ILE A 41 -10.50 0.49 -5.93
C ILE A 41 -10.73 -1.03 -5.98
N ASP A 42 -9.86 -1.84 -5.39
CA ASP A 42 -10.12 -3.26 -5.19
C ASP A 42 -10.97 -3.47 -3.92
N PHE A 43 -12.26 -3.73 -4.11
CA PHE A 43 -13.21 -3.91 -3.00
C PHE A 43 -13.00 -5.23 -2.27
N GLU A 44 -12.48 -6.26 -2.96
CA GLU A 44 -12.18 -7.54 -2.33
C GLU A 44 -11.02 -7.39 -1.34
N GLU A 45 -9.95 -6.72 -1.78
CA GLU A 45 -8.78 -6.45 -0.93
C GLU A 45 -9.17 -5.61 0.29
N ILE A 46 -9.92 -4.51 0.10
CA ILE A 46 -10.38 -3.68 1.21
C ILE A 46 -11.23 -4.47 2.20
N THR A 47 -12.16 -5.31 1.71
CA THR A 47 -13.02 -6.11 2.58
C THR A 47 -12.20 -7.10 3.39
N LYS A 48 -11.24 -7.79 2.76
CA LYS A 48 -10.32 -8.72 3.44
C LYS A 48 -9.50 -8.00 4.51
N LEU A 49 -8.90 -6.85 4.17
CA LEU A 49 -8.11 -6.05 5.11
C LEU A 49 -8.94 -5.60 6.31
N TYR A 50 -10.18 -5.15 6.07
CA TYR A 50 -11.09 -4.71 7.12
C TYR A 50 -11.47 -5.85 8.08
N GLU A 51 -11.80 -7.03 7.56
CA GLU A 51 -12.11 -8.20 8.39
C GLU A 51 -10.87 -8.70 9.15
N ASN A 52 -9.68 -8.66 8.54
CA ASN A 52 -8.43 -9.03 9.21
C ASN A 52 -8.16 -8.17 10.44
N VAL A 53 -8.43 -6.86 10.39
CA VAL A 53 -8.26 -5.97 11.56
C VAL A 53 -9.21 -6.31 12.71
N LYS A 54 -10.40 -6.86 12.42
CA LYS A 54 -11.35 -7.29 13.47
C LYS A 54 -10.92 -8.60 14.13
N SER A 55 -10.11 -9.40 13.45
CA SER A 55 -9.55 -10.60 14.05
C SER A 55 -8.60 -10.18 15.18
N LYS A 56 -9.06 -10.34 16.42
CA LYS A 56 -8.21 -10.21 17.60
C LYS A 56 -7.23 -11.37 17.55
N GLU A 57 -6.03 -11.13 17.03
CA GLU A 57 -4.92 -12.04 17.29
C GLU A 57 -4.82 -12.19 18.81
N GLN A 58 -4.94 -13.44 19.30
CA GLN A 58 -4.66 -13.74 20.69
C GLN A 58 -3.27 -13.21 20.98
N SER A 59 -3.14 -12.35 21.98
CA SER A 59 -1.86 -11.77 22.39
C SER A 59 -0.89 -12.90 22.69
N GLN A 60 -0.07 -13.24 21.70
CA GLN A 60 0.98 -14.22 21.83
C GLN A 60 1.97 -13.61 22.83
N LYS A 61 2.43 -14.39 23.82
CA LYS A 61 3.53 -13.95 24.67
C LYS A 61 4.77 -13.84 23.79
N CYS A 62 5.01 -12.63 23.28
CA CYS A 62 6.19 -12.31 22.51
C CYS A 62 7.29 -11.85 23.46
N GLU A 63 8.46 -12.48 23.37
CA GLU A 63 9.67 -11.99 24.00
C GLU A 63 10.29 -10.93 23.09
N ILE A 64 10.48 -9.71 23.61
CA ILE A 64 11.09 -8.61 22.87
C ILE A 64 12.59 -8.66 23.16
N GLN A 65 13.40 -8.92 22.13
CA GLN A 65 14.86 -8.92 22.21
C GLN A 65 15.46 -7.95 21.18
N PRO A 66 16.66 -7.38 21.43
CA PRO A 66 17.38 -6.61 20.43
C PRO A 66 17.71 -7.45 19.20
N ILE A 67 17.66 -6.84 18.01
CA ILE A 67 18.27 -7.43 16.82
C ILE A 67 19.79 -7.35 16.94
N ASP A 68 20.49 -8.34 16.40
CA ASP A 68 21.94 -8.27 16.24
C ASP A 68 22.31 -7.04 15.41
N TYR A 69 23.32 -6.30 15.87
CA TYR A 69 23.73 -5.06 15.22
C TYR A 69 25.26 -4.94 15.20
N ILE A 70 25.73 -4.18 14.21
CA ILE A 70 27.11 -3.72 14.15
C ILE A 70 27.12 -2.28 14.65
N ASP A 71 28.01 -2.00 15.59
CA ASP A 71 28.24 -0.66 16.08
C ASP A 71 29.04 0.14 15.03
N LYS A 72 28.38 1.10 14.40
CA LYS A 72 28.96 1.93 13.33
C LYS A 72 30.20 2.69 13.81
N ASP A 73 30.26 3.04 15.09
CA ASP A 73 31.39 3.78 15.65
C ASP A 73 32.60 2.87 15.90
N LYS A 74 32.38 1.54 16.00
CA LYS A 74 33.45 0.54 16.13
C LYS A 74 34.03 0.06 14.81
N LEU A 75 33.44 0.44 13.67
CA LEU A 75 33.98 0.10 12.35
C LEU A 75 35.31 0.82 12.12
N SER A 76 36.32 0.04 11.71
CA SER A 76 37.60 0.56 11.26
C SER A 76 37.46 1.41 9.98
N SER A 77 38.46 2.24 9.70
CA SER A 77 38.50 3.04 8.48
C SER A 77 38.46 2.16 7.22
N SER A 78 39.14 1.00 7.24
CA SER A 78 39.17 0.06 6.11
C SER A 78 37.80 -0.53 5.83
N GLU A 79 37.04 -0.91 6.86
CA GLU A 79 35.69 -1.47 6.70
C GLU A 79 34.71 -0.41 6.17
N LYS A 80 34.84 0.84 6.62
CA LYS A 80 34.03 1.96 6.11
C LYS A 80 34.29 2.21 4.63
N GLU A 81 35.56 2.25 4.24
CA GLU A 81 35.98 2.45 2.85
C GLU A 81 35.51 1.32 1.93
N GLU A 82 35.60 0.07 2.39
CA GLU A 82 35.10 -1.09 1.64
C GLU A 82 33.59 -0.98 1.38
N LEU A 83 32.80 -0.67 2.41
CA LEU A 83 31.35 -0.50 2.29
C LEU A 83 30.97 0.67 1.36
N GLU A 84 31.70 1.78 1.44
CA GLU A 84 31.49 2.94 0.57
C GLU A 84 31.76 2.59 -0.90
N ASN A 85 32.86 1.88 -1.18
CA ASN A 85 33.20 1.42 -2.52
C ASN A 85 32.14 0.47 -3.10
N ILE A 86 31.59 -0.43 -2.29
CA ILE A 86 30.49 -1.30 -2.70
C ILE A 86 29.27 -0.44 -3.10
N GLY A 87 28.88 0.52 -2.26
CA GLY A 87 27.75 1.42 -2.54
C GLY A 87 27.95 2.22 -3.83
N LEU A 88 29.12 2.84 -4.00
CA LEU A 88 29.46 3.61 -5.20
C LEU A 88 29.41 2.77 -6.47
N ASN A 89 29.86 1.52 -6.42
CA ASN A 89 29.82 0.62 -7.57
C ASN A 89 28.37 0.27 -7.97
N ILE A 90 27.49 0.01 -7.00
CA ILE A 90 26.07 -0.27 -7.27
C ILE A 90 25.36 0.97 -7.85
N ILE A 91 25.67 2.16 -7.34
CA ILE A 91 25.14 3.42 -7.87
C ILE A 91 25.59 3.63 -9.32
N LYS A 92 26.89 3.47 -9.60
CA LYS A 92 27.46 3.60 -10.97
C LYS A 92 26.88 2.58 -11.95
N GLN A 93 26.42 1.42 -11.47
CA GLN A 93 25.78 0.40 -12.28
C GLN A 93 24.28 0.67 -12.54
N ASN A 94 23.74 1.82 -12.11
CA ASN A 94 22.32 2.15 -12.21
C ASN A 94 21.40 1.11 -11.52
N LYS A 95 21.88 0.50 -10.43
CA LYS A 95 21.16 -0.51 -9.66
C LYS A 95 20.59 0.02 -8.33
N TYR A 96 20.62 1.34 -8.15
CA TYR A 96 20.14 2.00 -6.95
C TYR A 96 19.00 2.97 -7.29
N ALA A 97 17.92 2.92 -6.52
CA ALA A 97 16.79 3.83 -6.61
C ALA A 97 16.40 4.31 -5.21
N VAL A 98 15.88 5.54 -5.13
CA VAL A 98 15.41 6.14 -3.88
C VAL A 98 13.91 6.34 -3.99
N VAL A 99 13.16 5.78 -3.04
CA VAL A 99 11.74 6.07 -2.85
C VAL A 99 11.62 7.00 -1.66
N THR A 100 11.01 8.16 -1.87
CA THR A 100 10.74 9.11 -0.79
C THR A 100 9.30 8.92 -0.32
N MET A 101 9.14 8.69 0.99
CA MET A 101 7.82 8.64 1.63
C MET A 101 7.35 10.09 1.85
N ALA A 102 6.78 10.70 0.81
CA ALA A 102 6.19 12.05 0.83
C ALA A 102 4.68 11.96 0.57
N GLY A 103 4.00 11.16 1.41
CA GLY A 103 2.56 10.94 1.35
C GLY A 103 1.74 12.20 1.59
#